data_AF-A0A5P1UXL1-F1
#
_entry.id   AF-A0A5P1UXL1-F1
#
_cell.length_a   1.000
_cell.length_b   1.000
_cell.length_c   1.000
_cell.angle_alpha   90.00
_cell.angle_beta   90.00
_cell.angle_gamma   90.00
#
_symmetry.space_group_name_H-M   'P 1'
#
loop_
_entity.id
_entity.type
_entity.pdbx_description
1 polymer ?
#
loop_
_entity_poly.entity_id
_entity_poly.type
_entity_poly.pdbx_seq_one_letter_code
_entity_poly.pdbx_strand_id
1 'polypeptide(L)' 'MDNMKRITIFVMDADSSDDVDQVGAWLEKWKDSVNVVDYSTGGWEHCWDIEATLDAVAEVPEQWLCCSEWATPEIFDQTK' A
#
# COMPACT_ATOMS: atom_id res chain seq x y z
N MET A 1 -21.58 0.54 -1.54
CA MET A 1 -20.66 1.21 -2.48
C MET A 1 -19.32 1.18 -1.80
N ASP A 2 -18.52 0.20 -2.16
CA ASP A 2 -17.22 -0.09 -1.56
C ASP A 2 -16.35 1.15 -1.57
N ASN A 3 -16.08 1.69 -0.38
CA ASN A 3 -15.12 2.78 -0.17
C ASN A 3 -13.71 2.20 -0.29
N MET A 4 -13.32 1.84 -1.51
CA MET A 4 -11.96 1.44 -1.82
C MET A 4 -11.07 2.68 -1.86
N LYS A 5 -9.98 2.62 -1.10
CA LYS A 5 -8.89 3.58 -1.13
C LYS A 5 -7.79 3.02 -1.99
N ARG A 6 -7.08 3.94 -2.63
CA ARG A 6 -5.98 3.59 -3.48
C ARG A 6 -4.68 4.04 -2.81
N ILE A 7 -3.75 3.12 -2.63
CA ILE A 7 -2.49 3.37 -1.94
C ILE A 7 -1.35 2.68 -2.69
N THR A 8 -0.13 3.12 -2.42
CA THR A 8 1.08 2.44 -2.87
C THR A 8 1.84 1.95 -1.65
N ILE A 9 2.14 0.66 -1.62
CA ILE A 9 3.03 0.05 -0.63
C ILE A 9 4.42 0.00 -1.25
N PHE A 10 5.41 0.52 -0.53
CA PHE A 10 6.82 0.51 -0.90
C PHE A 10 7.62 -0.14 0.22
N VAL A 11 8.43 -1.14 -0.11
CA VAL A 11 9.38 -1.75 0.82
C VAL A 11 10.74 -1.96 0.16
N MET A 12 11.80 -1.89 0.97
CA MET A 12 13.18 -2.15 0.55
C MET A 12 13.57 -3.57 0.94
N ASP A 13 13.99 -4.38 -0.03
CA ASP A 13 14.62 -5.70 0.13
C ASP A 13 16.15 -5.61 -0.08
N ALA A 14 16.79 -4.63 0.57
CA ALA A 14 18.24 -4.41 0.43
C ALA A 14 19.07 -5.35 1.32
N ASP A 15 18.57 -5.69 2.51
CA ASP A 15 19.28 -6.47 3.51
C ASP A 15 18.41 -7.52 4.24
N SER A 16 17.07 -7.43 4.18
CA SER A 16 16.15 -8.47 4.67
C SER A 16 14.82 -8.44 3.93
N SER A 17 14.30 -9.62 3.59
CA SER A 17 12.99 -9.80 2.94
C SER A 17 11.81 -9.72 3.90
N ASP A 18 12.07 -9.50 5.20
CA ASP A 18 11.02 -9.51 6.25
C ASP A 18 9.84 -8.57 5.91
N ASP A 19 10.10 -7.39 5.34
CA ASP A 19 9.03 -6.47 4.95
C ASP A 19 8.25 -6.98 3.72
N VAL A 20 8.93 -7.58 2.75
CA VAL A 20 8.27 -8.21 1.57
C VAL A 20 7.39 -9.37 1.99
N ASP A 21 7.89 -10.23 2.88
CA ASP A 21 7.17 -11.38 3.42
C ASP A 21 5.94 -10.93 4.23
N GLN A 22 6.07 -9.86 5.02
CA GLN A 22 4.94 -9.28 5.75
C GLN A 22 3.89 -8.64 4.82
N VAL A 23 4.30 -7.99 3.73
CA VAL A 23 3.36 -7.51 2.69
C VAL A 23 2.63 -8.69 2.05
N GLY A 24 3.33 -9.80 1.77
CA GLY A 24 2.72 -11.02 1.27
C GLY A 24 1.66 -11.60 2.21
N ALA A 25 1.98 -11.68 3.51
CA ALA A 25 1.03 -12.13 4.53
C ALA A 25 -0.19 -11.20 4.66
N TRP A 26 0.03 -9.88 4.56
CA TRP A 26 -1.04 -8.89 4.57
C TRP A 26 -1.95 -9.02 3.35
N LEU A 27 -1.39 -9.19 2.15
CA LEU A 27 -2.14 -9.43 0.90
C LEU A 27 -2.99 -10.69 0.98
N GLU A 28 -2.45 -11.78 1.55
CA GLU A 28 -3.21 -13.02 1.73
C GLU A 28 -4.37 -12.85 2.73
N LYS A 29 -4.13 -12.18 3.85
CA LYS A 29 -5.16 -11.87 4.86
C LYS A 29 -6.32 -11.08 4.25
N TRP A 30 -6.03 -10.12 3.38
CA TRP A 30 -6.99 -9.19 2.81
C TRP A 30 -7.36 -9.48 1.34
N LYS A 31 -7.08 -10.68 0.82
CA LYS A 31 -7.28 -11.06 -0.59
C LYS A 31 -8.68 -10.81 -1.15
N ASP A 32 -9.71 -10.84 -0.30
CA ASP A 32 -11.12 -10.62 -0.68
C ASP A 32 -11.50 -9.12 -0.64
N SER A 33 -10.59 -8.25 -0.21
CA SER A 33 -10.80 -6.82 0.04
C SER A 33 -9.68 -5.92 -0.51
N VAL A 34 -8.67 -6.52 -1.15
CA VAL A 34 -7.53 -5.85 -1.78
C VAL A 34 -7.41 -6.32 -3.22
N ASN A 35 -7.27 -5.37 -4.12
CA ASN A 35 -6.97 -5.57 -5.53
C ASN A 35 -5.61 -4.95 -5.84
N VAL A 36 -4.65 -5.75 -6.28
CA VAL A 36 -3.35 -5.25 -6.75
C VAL A 36 -3.52 -4.78 -8.19
N VAL A 37 -3.41 -3.47 -8.40
CA VAL A 37 -3.54 -2.81 -9.71
C VAL A 37 -2.25 -2.95 -10.51
N ASP A 38 -1.11 -2.72 -9.87
CA ASP A 38 0.21 -2.85 -10.48
C ASP A 38 1.25 -3.30 -9.45
N TYR A 39 2.30 -3.95 -9.93
CA TYR A 39 3.43 -4.37 -9.12
C TYR A 39 4.73 -4.17 -9.90
N SER A 40 5.69 -3.51 -9.27
CA SER A 40 7.00 -3.22 -9.84
C SER A 40 8.10 -3.54 -8.83
N THR A 41 9.27 -3.93 -9.33
CA THR A 41 10.47 -4.15 -8.52
C THR A 41 11.73 -3.66 -9.21
N GLY A 42 12.58 -2.95 -8.45
CA GLY A 42 13.87 -2.42 -8.89
C GLY A 42 15.06 -3.32 -8.53
N GLY A 43 14.80 -4.51 -8.00
CA GLY A 43 15.82 -5.45 -7.49
C GLY A 43 15.86 -5.47 -5.96
N TRP A 44 16.04 -4.31 -5.32
CA TRP A 44 16.02 -4.17 -3.85
C TRP A 44 14.80 -3.39 -3.35
N GLU A 45 13.84 -3.14 -4.22
CA GLU A 45 12.68 -2.29 -3.97
C GLU A 45 11.47 -3.03 -4.52
N HIS A 46 10.37 -3.01 -3.77
CA HIS A 46 9.10 -3.53 -4.21
C HIS A 46 8.02 -2.47 -4.02
N CYS A 47 7.26 -2.24 -5.08
CA CYS A 47 6.15 -1.31 -5.12
C CYS A 47 4.87 -2.05 -5.50
N TRP A 48 3.81 -1.90 -4.72
CA TRP A 48 2.47 -2.38 -5.07
C TRP A 48 1.49 -1.22 -5.09
N ASP A 49 0.88 -0.96 -6.23
CA ASP A 49 -0.27 -0.07 -6.34
C ASP A 49 -1.53 -0.89 -6.10
N ILE A 50 -2.31 -0.54 -5.09
CA ILE A 50 -3.46 -1.34 -4.66
C ILE A 50 -4.71 -0.51 -4.46
N GLU A 51 -5.85 -1.15 -4.67
CA GLU A 51 -7.17 -0.68 -4.24
C GLU A 51 -7.65 -1.57 -3.10
N ALA A 52 -7.91 -0.99 -1.94
CA ALA A 52 -8.18 -1.72 -0.71
C ALA A 52 -9.28 -1.05 0.12
N THR A 53 -10.02 -1.82 0.91
CA THR A 53 -10.98 -1.24 1.88
C THR A 53 -10.27 -0.42 2.95
N LEU A 54 -10.99 0.50 3.59
CA LEU A 54 -10.43 1.33 4.67
C LEU A 54 -9.85 0.50 5.83
N ASP A 55 -10.49 -0.61 6.20
CA ASP A 55 -10.01 -1.50 7.25
C ASP A 55 -8.67 -2.15 6.88
N ALA A 56 -8.50 -2.56 5.61
CA ALA A 56 -7.25 -3.11 5.12
C ALA A 56 -6.14 -2.04 5.14
N VAL A 57 -6.43 -0.84 4.62
CA VAL A 57 -5.46 0.28 4.59
C VAL A 57 -5.03 0.69 6.00
N ALA A 58 -5.92 0.66 6.98
CA ALA A 58 -5.60 1.03 8.37
C ALA A 58 -4.59 0.09 9.05
N GLU A 59 -4.39 -1.13 8.53
CA GLU A 59 -3.40 -2.07 9.03
C GLU A 59 -2.03 -1.94 8.34
N VAL A 60 -1.93 -1.17 7.26
CA VAL A 60 -0.66 -0.97 6.55
C VAL A 60 0.25 -0.05 7.40
N PRO A 61 1.47 -0.50 7.76
CA PRO A 61 2.44 0.33 8.45
C PRO A 61 2.72 1.64 7.70
N GLU A 62 2.66 2.78 8.40
CA GLU A 62 2.88 4.10 7.81
C GLU A 62 4.23 4.21 7.08
N GLN A 63 5.26 3.49 7.55
CA GLN A 63 6.59 3.47 6.94
C GLN A 63 6.63 2.83 5.54
N TRP A 64 5.67 1.96 5.20
CA TRP A 64 5.56 1.38 3.86
C TRP A 64 4.75 2.27 2.91
N LEU A 65 4.04 3.27 3.44
CA LEU A 65 3.28 4.21 2.64
C LEU A 65 4.24 5.29 2.12
N CYS A 66 4.85 5.05 0.96
CA CYS A 66 5.61 6.10 0.27
C CYS A 66 4.64 7.03 -0.46
N CYS A 67 4.93 8.33 -0.48
CA CYS A 67 4.10 9.39 -1.04
C CYS A 67 3.84 9.23 -2.55
N SER A 68 2.97 8.31 -2.97
CA SER A 68 2.53 8.20 -4.35
C SER A 68 1.46 9.24 -4.65
N GLU A 69 1.42 9.75 -5.88
CA GLU A 69 0.38 10.68 -6.37
C GLU A 69 -1.02 10.02 -6.50
N TRP A 70 -1.23 8.82 -5.95
CA TRP A 70 -2.55 8.28 -5.61
C TRP A 70 -3.02 8.69 -4.19
N ALA A 71 -2.16 9.35 -3.44
CA ALA A 71 -2.51 10.29 -2.39
C ALA A 71 -2.91 11.64 -3.02
N THR A 72 -4.15 11.78 -3.50
CA THR A 72 -4.68 13.12 -3.82
C THR A 72 -4.65 13.98 -2.54
N PRO A 73 -4.08 15.19 -2.58
CA PRO A 73 -3.96 16.11 -1.45
C PRO A 73 -5.29 16.74 -0.97
N GLU A 74 -6.45 16.21 -1.35
CA GLU A 74 -7.75 16.75 -0.94
C GLU A 74 -8.14 16.41 0.52
N ILE A 75 -7.34 15.60 1.23
CA ILE A 75 -7.55 15.32 2.67
C ILE A 75 -6.88 16.39 3.56
N PHE A 76 -5.97 17.21 3.04
CA PHE A 76 -5.27 18.23 3.83
C PHE A 76 -5.69 19.68 3.55
N ASP A 77 -6.61 19.93 2.61
CA ASP A 77 -7.10 21.28 2.28
C ASP A 77 -8.55 21.53 2.77
N GLN A 78 -8.86 21.16 4.02
CA GLN A 78 -10.05 21.68 4.72
C GLN A 78 -9.65 22.65 5.83
N THR A 79 -8.79 23.61 5.54
CA THR A 79 -8.70 24.87 6.31
C THR A 79 -7.88 25.92 5.59
N LYS A 80 -8.54 26.71 4.74
CA LYS A 80 -8.48 28.17 4.85
C LYS A 80 -9.59 28.88 4.10
#